data_AF-A0A2N2I3M7-F1
#
_entry.id   AF-A0A2N2I3M7-F1
#
_cell.length_a   1.000
_cell.length_b   1.000
_cell.length_c   1.000
_cell.angle_alpha   90.00
_cell.angle_beta   90.00
_cell.angle_gamma   90.00
#
_symmetry.space_group_name_H-M   'P 1'
#
loop_
_entity.id
_entity.type
_entity.pdbx_description
1 polymer ?
#
loop_
_entity_poly.entity_id
_entity_poly.type
_entity_poly.pdbx_seq_one_letter_code
_entity_poly.pdbx_strand_id
1 'polypeptide(L)'
;MLDRVAMHQTRLRLPGLGIDGKGVAFGSRGVVLLASLERLVAFLSLYTSSQSLADLLASLHIEVVRSKMGTREVVLSFAAEGSERMDRVSEVARVTLGHTFTGSSRHFVQYRDAGAPFGYDVSQVLAADGDYILYHNAFSQVYHRERDLDLRGLLLRLHPVQDPAFGREPGPCLLVAEEGLGPAVIQYLIRSRVDARVGVAEWPPLSALDDGNVRRYLFDVASLPERMSPMVRSTPGLTAFRVVAPGIAVQLGYRHPITLRSCPVFPSQGMVLFRGEQTEPLVLDTMP
;
A
#
# COMPACT_ATOMS: atom_id res chain seq x y z
N MET A 1 -24.57 7.65 -22.29
CA MET A 1 -23.56 8.19 -23.22
C MET A 1 -23.05 9.49 -22.63
N LEU A 2 -21.73 9.65 -22.54
CA LEU A 2 -21.09 10.83 -21.97
C LEU A 2 -20.87 11.91 -23.03
N ASP A 3 -21.05 13.16 -22.63
CA ASP A 3 -20.75 14.32 -23.46
C ASP A 3 -19.31 14.77 -23.18
N ARG A 4 -18.56 15.11 -24.23
CA ARG A 4 -17.19 15.62 -24.07
C ARG A 4 -17.25 17.08 -23.66
N VAL A 5 -16.48 17.45 -22.63
CA VAL A 5 -16.41 18.83 -22.18
C VAL A 5 -15.54 19.63 -23.15
N ALA A 6 -16.08 20.75 -23.64
CA ALA A 6 -15.36 21.65 -24.52
C ALA A 6 -14.49 22.63 -23.72
N MET A 7 -13.43 23.13 -24.36
CA MET A 7 -12.64 24.24 -23.81
C MET A 7 -13.57 25.43 -23.55
N HIS A 8 -13.55 25.97 -22.33
CA HIS A 8 -14.43 27.06 -21.84
C HIS A 8 -15.89 26.71 -21.55
N GLN A 9 -16.27 25.43 -21.58
CA GLN A 9 -17.58 25.04 -21.06
C GLN A 9 -17.61 25.20 -19.54
N THR A 10 -18.47 26.09 -19.04
CA THR A 10 -18.58 26.41 -17.60
C THR A 10 -19.78 25.79 -16.92
N ARG A 11 -20.78 25.33 -17.69
CA ARG A 11 -21.98 24.69 -17.17
C ARG A 11 -21.91 23.19 -17.40
N LEU A 12 -21.87 22.45 -16.30
CA LEU A 12 -21.86 20.99 -16.27
C LEU A 12 -23.18 20.50 -15.64
N ARG A 13 -23.68 19.37 -16.14
CA ARG A 13 -24.94 18.77 -15.69
C ARG A 13 -24.75 17.91 -14.46
N LEU A 14 -23.60 17.26 -14.31
CA LEU A 14 -23.30 16.46 -13.12
C LEU A 14 -23.21 17.36 -11.87
N PRO A 15 -24.04 17.11 -10.83
CA PRO A 15 -24.01 17.91 -9.61
C PRO A 15 -22.65 17.84 -8.90
N GLY A 16 -22.11 19.00 -8.56
CA GLY A 16 -20.82 19.11 -7.86
C GLY A 16 -19.61 18.88 -8.77
N LEU A 17 -19.79 18.76 -10.07
CA LEU A 17 -18.71 18.82 -11.05
C LEU A 17 -18.45 20.28 -11.42
N GLY A 18 -17.21 20.72 -11.28
CA GLY A 18 -16.75 22.04 -11.67
C GLY A 18 -15.69 21.96 -12.76
N ILE A 19 -15.03 23.08 -13.00
CA ILE A 19 -13.90 23.20 -13.91
C ILE A 19 -12.70 23.70 -13.09
N ASP A 20 -11.56 23.03 -13.22
CA ASP A 20 -10.33 23.47 -12.57
C ASP A 20 -9.68 24.66 -13.31
N GLY A 21 -8.57 25.18 -12.78
CA GLY A 21 -7.84 26.30 -13.40
C GLY A 21 -7.30 26.02 -14.81
N LYS A 22 -7.29 24.76 -15.26
CA LYS A 22 -6.83 24.33 -16.58
C LYS A 22 -7.99 24.01 -17.55
N GLY A 23 -9.24 24.20 -17.13
CA GLY A 23 -10.40 23.90 -17.95
C GLY A 23 -10.88 22.44 -17.86
N VAL A 24 -10.36 21.64 -16.93
CA VAL A 24 -10.68 20.22 -16.79
C VAL A 24 -11.90 20.04 -15.90
N ALA A 25 -12.86 19.24 -16.35
CA ALA A 25 -14.01 18.82 -15.56
C ALA A 25 -13.57 18.00 -14.35
N PHE A 26 -13.90 18.49 -13.17
CA PHE A 26 -13.30 18.06 -11.93
C PHE A 26 -14.24 18.25 -10.74
N GLY A 27 -14.41 17.21 -9.92
CA GLY A 27 -15.16 17.24 -8.66
C GLY A 27 -14.24 17.24 -7.44
N SER A 28 -14.81 17.28 -6.23
CA SER A 28 -14.03 17.30 -4.98
C SER A 28 -13.39 15.96 -4.61
N ARG A 29 -13.80 14.86 -5.27
CA ARG A 29 -13.32 13.50 -5.03
C ARG A 29 -12.89 12.81 -6.32
N GLY A 30 -11.83 12.03 -6.18
CA GLY A 30 -11.33 11.09 -7.18
C GLY A 30 -11.73 9.68 -6.78
N VAL A 31 -12.10 8.86 -7.75
CA VAL A 31 -12.44 7.45 -7.57
C VAL A 31 -11.67 6.61 -8.58
N VAL A 32 -11.06 5.53 -8.13
CA VAL A 32 -10.53 4.46 -8.98
C VAL A 32 -11.33 3.20 -8.72
N LEU A 33 -11.95 2.66 -9.77
CA LEU A 33 -12.60 1.36 -9.76
C LEU A 33 -11.62 0.30 -10.28
N LEU A 34 -11.45 -0.76 -9.51
CA LEU A 34 -10.60 -1.90 -9.83
C LEU A 34 -11.41 -3.20 -9.75
N ALA A 35 -11.22 -4.08 -10.73
CA ALA A 35 -12.01 -5.30 -10.84
C ALA A 35 -11.79 -6.31 -9.69
N SER A 36 -10.66 -6.22 -8.95
CA SER A 36 -10.34 -7.16 -7.88
C SER A 36 -9.32 -6.61 -6.88
N LEU A 37 -9.14 -7.33 -5.77
CA LEU A 37 -8.10 -7.04 -4.78
C LEU A 37 -6.68 -7.17 -5.35
N GLU A 38 -6.46 -8.10 -6.28
CA GLU A 38 -5.16 -8.26 -6.96
C GLU A 38 -4.83 -7.00 -7.78
N ARG A 39 -5.83 -6.41 -8.43
CA ARG A 39 -5.67 -5.12 -9.14
C ARG A 39 -5.38 -3.97 -8.18
N LEU A 40 -5.96 -3.96 -6.98
CA LEU A 40 -5.58 -3.02 -5.92
C LEU A 40 -4.11 -3.17 -5.55
N VAL A 41 -3.63 -4.39 -5.33
CA VAL A 41 -2.22 -4.63 -4.98
C VAL A 41 -1.29 -4.18 -6.11
N ALA A 42 -1.64 -4.47 -7.36
CA ALA A 42 -0.89 -3.99 -8.52
C ALA A 42 -0.87 -2.46 -8.59
N PHE A 43 -2.01 -1.80 -8.33
CA PHE A 43 -2.14 -0.34 -8.33
C PHE A 43 -1.24 0.26 -7.25
N LEU A 44 -1.33 -0.24 -6.02
CA LEU A 44 -0.50 0.23 -4.91
C LEU A 44 0.99 -0.03 -5.19
N SER A 45 1.35 -1.18 -5.75
CA SER A 45 2.74 -1.51 -6.10
C SER A 45 3.32 -0.51 -7.09
N LEU A 46 2.60 -0.23 -8.19
CA LEU A 46 3.04 0.71 -9.22
C LEU A 46 3.06 2.15 -8.68
N TYR A 47 1.99 2.58 -8.00
CA TYR A 47 1.90 3.93 -7.44
C TYR A 47 3.05 4.19 -6.45
N THR A 48 3.26 3.27 -5.50
CA THR A 48 4.25 3.43 -4.42
C THR A 48 5.69 3.28 -4.89
N SER A 49 5.93 2.68 -6.05
CA SER A 49 7.27 2.59 -6.64
C SER A 49 7.78 3.92 -7.20
N SER A 50 6.88 4.85 -7.52
CA SER A 50 7.22 6.16 -8.09
C SER A 50 6.83 7.34 -7.20
N GLN A 51 5.83 7.18 -6.32
CA GLN A 51 5.26 8.27 -5.53
C GLN A 51 4.97 7.82 -4.09
N SER A 52 4.96 8.78 -3.18
CA SER A 52 4.51 8.56 -1.80
C SER A 52 2.99 8.54 -1.76
N LEU A 53 2.42 7.62 -0.97
CA LEU A 53 0.99 7.60 -0.68
C LEU A 53 0.59 8.64 0.37
N ALA A 54 1.55 9.27 1.06
CA ALA A 54 1.32 10.25 2.12
C ALA A 54 0.29 11.33 1.73
N ASP A 55 0.39 11.85 0.50
CA ASP A 55 -0.49 12.90 -0.01
C ASP A 55 -1.95 12.43 -0.20
N LEU A 56 -2.17 11.12 -0.38
CA LEU A 56 -3.50 10.52 -0.51
C LEU A 56 -4.04 10.03 0.83
N LEU A 57 -3.17 9.57 1.73
CA LEU A 57 -3.56 8.84 2.95
C LEU A 57 -4.57 9.58 3.82
N ALA A 58 -4.49 10.91 3.93
CA ALA A 58 -5.38 11.70 4.78
C ALA A 58 -6.87 11.58 4.38
N SER A 59 -7.16 11.25 3.12
CA SER A 59 -8.52 11.14 2.58
C SER A 59 -8.78 9.80 1.87
N LEU A 60 -7.82 8.87 1.92
CA LEU A 60 -7.90 7.62 1.19
C LEU A 60 -8.87 6.67 1.89
N HIS A 61 -9.89 6.24 1.16
CA HIS A 61 -10.78 5.16 1.55
C HIS A 61 -10.72 4.04 0.52
N ILE A 62 -10.56 2.82 1.00
CA ILE A 62 -10.56 1.62 0.17
C ILE A 62 -11.77 0.78 0.58
N GLU A 63 -12.65 0.50 -0.36
CA GLU A 63 -13.92 -0.17 -0.10
C GLU A 63 -14.10 -1.32 -1.10
N VAL A 64 -14.58 -2.46 -0.61
CA VAL A 64 -15.16 -3.48 -1.49
C VAL A 64 -16.58 -3.05 -1.79
N VAL A 65 -16.88 -2.94 -3.08
CA VAL A 65 -18.21 -2.57 -3.56
C VAL A 65 -18.81 -3.72 -4.35
N ARG A 66 -20.14 -3.80 -4.32
CA ARG A 66 -20.91 -4.79 -5.07
C ARG A 66 -21.79 -4.07 -6.09
N SER A 67 -21.75 -4.53 -7.32
CA SER A 67 -22.65 -4.05 -8.37
C SER A 67 -24.02 -4.72 -8.30
N LYS A 68 -25.01 -4.17 -9.02
CA LYS A 68 -26.35 -4.79 -9.13
C LYS A 68 -26.34 -6.23 -9.65
N MET A 69 -25.33 -6.61 -10.43
CA MET A 69 -25.18 -7.98 -10.94
C MET A 69 -24.49 -8.93 -9.94
N GLY A 70 -24.14 -8.44 -8.74
CA GLY A 70 -23.52 -9.22 -7.68
C GLY A 70 -21.98 -9.29 -7.73
N THR A 71 -21.36 -8.75 -8.80
CA THR A 71 -19.90 -8.68 -8.94
C THR A 71 -19.29 -7.81 -7.83
N ARG A 72 -18.26 -8.34 -7.18
CA ARG A 72 -17.46 -7.61 -6.18
C ARG A 72 -16.25 -6.97 -6.86
N GLU A 73 -16.09 -5.69 -6.61
CA GLU A 73 -14.99 -4.87 -7.13
C GLU A 73 -14.43 -4.03 -5.98
N VAL A 74 -13.37 -3.27 -6.25
CA VAL A 74 -12.71 -2.42 -5.26
C VAL A 74 -12.75 -0.99 -5.73
N VAL A 75 -13.19 -0.09 -4.84
CA VAL A 75 -13.13 1.36 -5.03
C VAL A 75 -12.05 1.93 -4.12
N LEU A 76 -11.15 2.72 -4.71
CA LEU A 76 -10.29 3.65 -3.98
C LEU A 76 -10.85 5.04 -4.18
N SER A 77 -11.16 5.73 -3.10
CA SER A 77 -11.61 7.12 -3.15
C SER A 77 -10.71 8.03 -2.33
N PHE A 78 -10.54 9.26 -2.78
CA PHE A 78 -9.67 10.25 -2.14
C PHE A 78 -10.10 11.67 -2.52
N ALA A 79 -9.66 12.66 -1.75
CA ALA A 79 -9.88 14.07 -2.06
C ALA A 79 -9.10 14.46 -3.32
N ALA A 80 -9.82 15.00 -4.29
CA ALA A 80 -9.24 15.48 -5.53
C ALA A 80 -8.91 16.97 -5.35
N GLU A 81 -7.62 17.31 -5.24
CA GLU A 81 -7.17 18.70 -5.05
C GLU A 81 -6.75 19.40 -6.35
N GLY A 82 -6.48 18.64 -7.42
CA GLY A 82 -6.21 19.20 -8.75
C GLY A 82 -6.01 18.13 -9.82
N SER A 83 -6.09 18.54 -11.09
CA SER A 83 -5.99 17.61 -12.23
C SER A 83 -4.65 16.87 -12.27
N GLU A 84 -3.55 17.49 -11.84
CA GLU A 84 -2.21 16.87 -11.89
C GLU A 84 -2.10 15.62 -11.01
N ARG A 85 -2.77 15.62 -9.84
CA ARG A 85 -2.83 14.44 -8.99
C ARG A 85 -3.71 13.36 -9.63
N MET A 86 -4.85 13.76 -10.18
CA MET A 86 -5.76 12.84 -10.86
C MET A 86 -5.13 12.23 -12.13
N ASP A 87 -4.33 12.98 -12.88
CA ASP A 87 -3.59 12.48 -14.05
C ASP A 87 -2.64 11.36 -13.65
N ARG A 88 -1.84 11.58 -12.60
CA ARG A 88 -0.90 10.58 -12.06
C ARG A 88 -1.64 9.33 -11.59
N VAL A 89 -2.73 9.49 -10.84
CA VAL A 89 -3.55 8.36 -10.41
C VAL A 89 -4.18 7.64 -11.60
N SER A 90 -4.68 8.38 -12.60
CA SER A 90 -5.33 7.81 -13.77
C SER A 90 -4.39 7.03 -14.68
N GLU A 91 -3.15 7.51 -14.82
CA GLU A 91 -2.10 6.80 -15.53
C GLU A 91 -1.82 5.43 -14.90
N VAL A 92 -1.59 5.39 -13.59
CA VAL A 92 -1.36 4.13 -12.87
C VAL A 92 -2.59 3.23 -12.92
N ALA A 93 -3.79 3.79 -12.71
CA ALA A 93 -5.04 3.04 -12.79
C ALA A 93 -5.18 2.34 -14.14
N ARG A 94 -4.93 3.05 -15.24
CA ARG A 94 -5.00 2.50 -16.61
C ARG A 94 -4.04 1.34 -16.83
N VAL A 95 -2.80 1.44 -16.36
CA VAL A 95 -1.81 0.34 -16.44
C VAL A 95 -2.30 -0.89 -15.67
N THR A 96 -3.00 -0.68 -14.56
CA THR A 96 -3.61 -1.76 -13.76
C THR A 96 -4.99 -2.21 -14.21
N LEU A 97 -5.44 -1.77 -15.39
CA LEU A 97 -6.78 -2.07 -15.95
C LEU A 97 -7.93 -1.57 -15.06
N GLY A 98 -7.71 -0.45 -14.37
CA GLY A 98 -8.70 0.28 -13.60
C GLY A 98 -9.34 1.42 -14.38
N HIS A 99 -10.47 1.89 -13.86
CA HIS A 99 -11.17 3.06 -14.37
C HIS A 99 -11.11 4.21 -13.36
N THR A 100 -10.79 5.42 -13.83
CA THR A 100 -10.72 6.60 -12.98
C THR A 100 -11.93 7.50 -13.23
N PHE A 101 -12.48 8.05 -12.16
CA PHE A 101 -13.65 8.91 -12.17
C PHE A 101 -13.43 10.13 -11.26
N THR A 102 -14.19 11.19 -11.51
CA THR A 102 -14.23 12.40 -10.70
C THR A 102 -15.67 12.80 -10.42
N GLY A 103 -15.91 13.37 -9.23
CA GLY A 103 -17.24 13.71 -8.75
C GLY A 103 -17.15 14.26 -7.33
N SER A 104 -18.29 14.44 -6.66
CA SER A 104 -18.30 15.06 -5.32
C SER A 104 -19.08 14.26 -4.28
N SER A 105 -20.23 13.69 -4.65
CA SER A 105 -21.08 12.93 -3.74
C SER A 105 -21.10 11.44 -4.11
N ARG A 106 -22.23 10.95 -4.64
CA ARG A 106 -22.41 9.59 -5.14
C ARG A 106 -22.23 9.48 -6.64
N HIS A 107 -22.28 10.59 -7.37
CA HIS A 107 -22.21 10.61 -8.82
C HIS A 107 -20.80 10.93 -9.29
N PHE A 108 -20.22 10.06 -10.11
CA PHE A 108 -18.85 10.19 -10.61
C PHE A 108 -18.80 9.92 -12.11
N VAL A 109 -18.26 10.86 -12.87
CA VAL A 109 -18.06 10.74 -14.31
C VAL A 109 -16.62 10.32 -14.60
N GLN A 110 -16.42 9.59 -15.69
CA GLN A 110 -15.12 9.17 -16.17
C GLN A 110 -14.16 10.38 -16.20
N TYR A 111 -12.99 10.20 -15.61
CA TYR A 111 -11.91 11.18 -15.66
C TYR A 111 -11.34 11.23 -17.08
N ARG A 112 -10.77 12.38 -17.44
CA ARG A 112 -10.31 12.66 -18.81
C ARG A 112 -9.38 11.60 -19.40
N ASP A 113 -9.38 11.54 -20.72
CA ASP A 113 -8.48 10.71 -21.51
C ASP A 113 -8.02 11.46 -22.78
N ALA A 114 -7.33 10.76 -23.68
CA ALA A 114 -6.86 11.35 -24.93
C ALA A 114 -8.00 11.79 -25.86
N GLY A 115 -9.19 11.17 -25.75
CA GLY A 115 -10.37 11.50 -26.56
C GLY A 115 -11.18 12.68 -26.01
N ALA A 116 -11.05 12.96 -24.72
CA ALA A 116 -11.67 14.11 -24.06
C ALA A 116 -10.68 14.74 -23.04
N PRO A 117 -9.75 15.61 -23.49
CA PRO A 117 -8.69 16.16 -22.65
C PRO A 117 -9.17 17.11 -21.54
N PHE A 118 -10.39 17.63 -21.66
CA PHE A 118 -11.06 18.44 -20.63
C PHE A 118 -12.06 17.63 -19.80
N GLY A 119 -12.12 16.31 -19.99
CA GLY A 119 -13.02 15.43 -19.27
C GLY A 119 -14.39 15.30 -19.92
N TYR A 120 -15.29 14.70 -19.16
CA TYR A 120 -16.61 14.30 -19.59
C TYR A 120 -17.68 14.87 -18.67
N ASP A 121 -18.88 15.03 -19.20
CA ASP A 121 -20.09 15.36 -18.46
C ASP A 121 -21.18 14.34 -18.78
N VAL A 122 -22.18 14.24 -17.92
CA VAL A 122 -23.31 13.33 -18.14
C VAL A 122 -24.38 14.02 -18.97
N SER A 123 -24.93 13.33 -19.96
CA SER A 123 -26.09 13.86 -20.68
C SER A 123 -27.33 13.91 -19.78
N GLN A 124 -27.51 12.91 -18.93
CA GLN A 124 -28.60 12.83 -17.95
C GLN A 124 -28.11 12.14 -16.67
N VAL A 125 -28.45 12.74 -15.52
CA VAL A 125 -28.16 12.14 -14.21
C VAL A 125 -29.15 11.01 -13.94
N LEU A 126 -28.63 9.82 -13.70
CA LEU A 126 -29.43 8.66 -13.30
C LEU A 126 -30.05 8.88 -11.90
N ALA A 127 -31.37 8.75 -11.81
CA ALA A 127 -32.08 8.64 -10.53
C ALA A 127 -31.97 7.20 -10.02
N ALA A 128 -30.85 6.87 -9.40
CA ALA A 128 -30.61 5.57 -8.80
C ALA A 128 -30.16 5.71 -7.34
N ASP A 129 -30.44 4.67 -6.56
CA ASP A 129 -30.00 4.56 -5.18
C ASP A 129 -28.76 3.65 -5.09
N GLY A 130 -27.73 4.13 -4.41
CA GLY A 130 -26.42 3.48 -4.30
C GLY A 130 -25.33 4.47 -3.86
N ASP A 131 -24.24 3.91 -3.34
CA ASP A 131 -23.14 4.68 -2.76
C ASP A 131 -22.25 5.30 -3.85
N TYR A 132 -22.05 4.56 -4.94
CA TYR A 132 -21.31 5.01 -6.11
C TYR A 132 -22.11 4.79 -7.39
N ILE A 133 -22.29 5.85 -8.16
CA ILE A 133 -22.93 5.87 -9.46
C ILE A 133 -21.87 6.34 -10.45
N LEU A 134 -21.30 5.38 -11.18
CA LEU A 134 -20.18 5.59 -12.07
C LEU A 134 -20.67 5.70 -13.51
N TYR A 135 -20.34 6.80 -14.17
CA TYR A 135 -20.65 7.04 -15.57
C TYR A 135 -19.37 6.90 -16.39
N HIS A 136 -19.33 5.88 -17.24
CA HIS A 136 -18.25 5.60 -18.18
C HIS A 136 -18.78 5.69 -19.62
N ASN A 137 -17.89 5.83 -20.60
CA ASN A 137 -18.29 5.84 -22.01
C ASN A 137 -18.99 4.53 -22.44
N ALA A 138 -18.55 3.40 -21.88
CA ALA A 138 -19.04 2.06 -22.21
C ALA A 138 -20.17 1.56 -21.29
N PHE A 139 -20.28 2.10 -20.08
CA PHE A 139 -21.26 1.63 -19.09
C PHE A 139 -21.69 2.74 -18.14
N SER A 140 -22.83 2.57 -17.49
CA SER A 140 -23.21 3.37 -16.33
C SER A 140 -23.76 2.44 -15.28
N GLN A 141 -23.15 2.44 -14.09
CA GLN A 141 -23.38 1.38 -13.12
C GLN A 141 -23.45 1.93 -11.70
N VAL A 142 -24.29 1.26 -10.91
CA VAL A 142 -24.54 1.58 -9.51
C VAL A 142 -23.91 0.50 -8.65
N TYR A 143 -23.23 0.96 -7.60
CA TYR A 143 -22.48 0.15 -6.67
C TYR A 143 -22.91 0.46 -5.24
N HIS A 144 -23.00 -0.59 -4.45
CA HIS A 144 -23.24 -0.51 -3.01
C HIS A 144 -21.97 -0.92 -2.27
N ARG A 145 -21.63 -0.19 -1.22
CA ARG A 145 -20.53 -0.52 -0.33
C ARG A 145 -20.86 -1.81 0.42
N GLU A 146 -19.94 -2.75 0.40
CA GLU A 146 -20.05 -4.00 1.14
C GLU A 146 -19.22 -3.97 2.43
N ARG A 147 -17.96 -3.51 2.34
CA ARG A 147 -17.07 -3.37 3.50
C ARG A 147 -15.88 -2.47 3.22
N ASP A 148 -15.22 -2.04 4.29
CA ASP A 148 -13.96 -1.31 4.23
C ASP A 148 -12.76 -2.25 4.19
N LEU A 149 -11.70 -1.79 3.53
CA LEU A 149 -10.39 -2.40 3.59
C LEU A 149 -9.44 -1.45 4.30
N ASP A 150 -8.95 -1.86 5.46
CA ASP A 150 -7.84 -1.18 6.13
C ASP A 150 -6.56 -1.42 5.34
N LEU A 151 -5.89 -0.33 4.93
CA LEU A 151 -4.66 -0.39 4.18
C LEU A 151 -3.54 -1.05 5.00
N ARG A 152 -3.43 -0.75 6.30
CA ARG A 152 -2.39 -1.35 7.15
C ARG A 152 -2.59 -2.87 7.24
N GLY A 153 -3.82 -3.31 7.52
CA GLY A 153 -4.20 -4.71 7.54
C GLY A 153 -3.99 -5.42 6.20
N LEU A 154 -4.23 -4.73 5.07
CA LEU A 154 -3.91 -5.24 3.74
C LEU A 154 -2.40 -5.47 3.58
N LEU A 155 -1.56 -4.48 3.92
CA LEU A 155 -0.10 -4.60 3.80
C LEU A 155 0.44 -5.74 4.68
N LEU A 156 -0.07 -5.89 5.91
CA LEU A 156 0.33 -6.97 6.81
C LEU A 156 0.00 -8.37 6.27
N ARG A 157 -1.04 -8.49 5.44
CA ARG A 157 -1.46 -9.76 4.83
C ARG A 157 -0.72 -10.10 3.54
N LEU A 158 0.04 -9.17 2.96
CA LEU A 158 0.80 -9.44 1.75
C LEU A 158 2.11 -10.14 2.08
N HIS A 159 2.34 -11.27 1.43
CA HIS A 159 3.58 -12.01 1.60
C HIS A 159 4.70 -11.37 0.78
N PRO A 160 5.88 -11.16 1.38
CA PRO A 160 7.08 -10.82 0.63
C PRO A 160 7.40 -11.87 -0.45
N VAL A 161 7.84 -11.39 -1.60
CA VAL A 161 8.29 -12.21 -2.73
C VAL A 161 9.80 -12.38 -2.69
N GLN A 162 10.31 -13.50 -3.19
CA GLN A 162 11.76 -13.71 -3.27
C GLN A 162 12.42 -12.67 -4.17
N ASP A 163 13.48 -12.05 -3.65
CA ASP A 163 14.35 -11.12 -4.36
C ASP A 163 15.78 -11.28 -3.81
N PRO A 164 16.60 -12.16 -4.42
CA PRO A 164 17.96 -12.43 -3.96
C PRO A 164 18.91 -11.22 -4.00
N ALA A 165 18.54 -10.15 -4.71
CA ALA A 165 19.29 -8.90 -4.74
C ALA A 165 18.95 -8.00 -3.53
N PHE A 166 17.75 -8.17 -2.95
CA PHE A 166 17.30 -7.34 -1.85
C PHE A 166 18.21 -7.48 -0.61
N GLY A 167 18.68 -6.30 -0.16
CA GLY A 167 19.48 -6.17 1.05
C GLY A 167 20.95 -6.50 0.90
N ARG A 168 21.47 -6.61 -0.33
CA ARG A 168 22.92 -6.66 -0.61
C ARG A 168 23.65 -5.35 -0.29
N GLU A 169 22.96 -4.23 -0.45
CA GLU A 169 23.51 -2.92 -0.14
C GLU A 169 23.76 -2.76 1.37
N PRO A 170 24.84 -2.07 1.78
CA PRO A 170 25.10 -1.79 3.19
C PRO A 170 24.03 -0.86 3.78
N GLY A 171 23.78 -0.98 5.08
CA GLY A 171 22.81 -0.15 5.78
C GLY A 171 22.31 -0.77 7.09
N PRO A 172 21.33 -0.12 7.76
CA PRO A 172 20.77 -0.59 9.02
C PRO A 172 20.07 -1.94 8.85
N CYS A 173 20.35 -2.85 9.77
CA CYS A 173 19.89 -4.21 9.76
C CYS A 173 19.46 -4.63 11.15
N LEU A 174 18.37 -5.40 11.23
CA LEU A 174 17.97 -6.09 12.44
C LEU A 174 18.31 -7.57 12.30
N LEU A 175 18.98 -8.14 13.29
CA LEU A 175 19.13 -9.59 13.41
C LEU A 175 18.16 -10.10 14.48
N VAL A 176 17.43 -11.14 14.16
CA VAL A 176 16.60 -11.89 15.10
C VAL A 176 17.24 -13.26 15.28
N ALA A 177 17.67 -13.57 16.50
CA ALA A 177 18.24 -14.85 16.85
C ALA A 177 17.35 -15.57 17.86
N GLU A 178 17.08 -16.85 17.62
CA GLU A 178 16.40 -17.72 18.59
C GLU A 178 17.14 -17.72 19.94
N GLU A 179 16.41 -17.98 21.04
CA GLU A 179 16.89 -17.79 22.42
C GLU A 179 18.28 -18.39 22.69
N GLY A 180 18.55 -19.60 22.18
CA GLY A 180 19.84 -20.28 22.37
C GLY A 180 21.02 -19.69 21.60
N LEU A 181 20.78 -18.86 20.58
CA LEU A 181 21.84 -18.31 19.72
C LEU A 181 22.33 -16.93 20.17
N GLY A 182 21.55 -16.22 20.99
CA GLY A 182 21.86 -14.85 21.42
C GLY A 182 23.30 -14.67 21.92
N PRO A 183 23.74 -15.40 22.96
CA PRO A 183 25.10 -15.27 23.51
C PRO A 183 26.22 -15.52 22.48
N ALA A 184 26.04 -16.48 21.58
CA ALA A 184 27.02 -16.79 20.55
C ALA A 184 27.12 -15.66 19.50
N VAL A 185 25.98 -15.07 19.12
CA VAL A 185 25.94 -13.91 18.21
C VAL A 185 26.58 -12.69 18.86
N ILE A 186 26.32 -12.43 20.15
CA ILE A 186 26.97 -11.34 20.91
C ILE A 186 28.49 -11.49 20.87
N GLN A 187 29.02 -12.67 21.24
CA GLN A 187 30.46 -12.94 21.21
C GLN A 187 31.05 -12.77 19.81
N TYR A 188 30.32 -13.22 18.78
CA TYR A 188 30.76 -13.08 17.40
C TYR A 188 30.86 -11.60 16.97
N LEU A 189 29.87 -10.77 17.31
CA LEU A 189 29.85 -9.34 16.99
C LEU A 189 30.99 -8.60 17.68
N ILE A 190 31.23 -8.89 18.97
CA ILE A 190 32.35 -8.32 19.75
C ILE A 190 33.69 -8.68 19.09
N ARG A 191 33.92 -9.96 18.80
CA ARG A 191 35.16 -10.43 18.13
C ARG A 191 35.34 -9.78 16.76
N SER A 192 34.25 -9.56 16.04
CA SER A 192 34.26 -8.99 14.70
C SER A 192 34.30 -7.46 14.69
N ARG A 193 34.29 -6.82 15.87
CA ARG A 193 34.23 -5.36 16.06
C ARG A 193 33.05 -4.72 15.32
N VAL A 194 31.86 -5.31 15.49
CA VAL A 194 30.62 -4.79 14.93
C VAL A 194 29.77 -4.25 16.07
N ASP A 195 29.50 -2.95 16.01
CA ASP A 195 28.64 -2.28 16.98
C ASP A 195 27.18 -2.67 16.76
N ALA A 196 26.52 -3.09 17.85
CA ALA A 196 25.12 -3.45 17.85
C ALA A 196 24.49 -3.13 19.20
N ARG A 197 23.22 -2.74 19.19
CA ARG A 197 22.38 -2.73 20.40
C ARG A 197 21.66 -4.07 20.46
N VAL A 198 21.58 -4.65 21.66
CA VAL A 198 20.97 -5.97 21.85
C VAL A 198 19.87 -5.85 22.89
N GLY A 199 18.71 -6.36 22.55
CA GLY A 199 17.56 -6.49 23.44
C GLY A 199 16.96 -7.88 23.36
N VAL A 200 16.10 -8.20 24.31
CA VAL A 200 15.25 -9.40 24.26
C VAL A 200 13.85 -8.93 23.93
N ALA A 201 13.24 -9.57 22.95
CA ALA A 201 11.88 -9.30 22.53
C ALA A 201 11.04 -10.57 22.71
N GLU A 202 9.78 -10.36 23.11
CA GLU A 202 8.81 -11.43 23.32
C GLU A 202 7.73 -11.33 22.25
N TRP A 203 7.39 -12.46 21.63
CA TRP A 203 6.28 -12.58 20.71
C TRP A 203 5.21 -13.51 21.26
N PRO A 204 3.95 -13.34 20.81
CA PRO A 204 2.91 -14.32 21.09
C PRO A 204 3.34 -15.73 20.66
N PRO A 205 2.88 -16.77 21.37
CA PRO A 205 3.15 -18.15 20.99
C PRO A 205 2.66 -18.45 19.57
N LEU A 206 3.34 -19.39 18.90
CA LEU A 206 2.98 -19.82 17.55
C LEU A 206 1.73 -20.72 17.57
N SER A 207 1.48 -21.40 18.69
CA SER A 207 0.32 -22.23 18.94
C SER A 207 -0.33 -21.88 20.27
N ALA A 208 -1.66 -22.02 20.37
CA ALA A 208 -2.38 -21.91 21.64
C ALA A 208 -2.00 -22.99 22.67
N LEU A 209 -1.23 -23.99 22.24
CA LEU A 209 -0.72 -25.08 23.07
C LEU A 209 0.70 -24.82 23.60
N ASP A 210 1.36 -23.75 23.16
CA ASP A 210 2.71 -23.42 23.63
C ASP A 210 2.63 -22.71 24.98
N ASP A 211 3.40 -23.19 25.95
CA ASP A 211 3.50 -22.60 27.29
C ASP A 211 4.40 -21.35 27.26
N GLY A 212 3.81 -20.21 26.90
CA GLY A 212 4.39 -18.87 27.08
C GLY A 212 4.86 -18.17 25.80
N ASN A 213 5.29 -16.92 25.97
CA ASN A 213 5.76 -16.09 24.86
C ASN A 213 7.08 -16.63 24.28
N VAL A 214 7.24 -16.52 22.96
CA VAL A 214 8.48 -16.86 22.27
C VAL A 214 9.48 -15.73 22.49
N ARG A 215 10.57 -16.02 23.21
CA ARG A 215 11.67 -15.08 23.45
C ARG A 215 12.71 -15.18 22.36
N ARG A 216 13.10 -14.05 21.77
CA ARG A 216 14.23 -13.99 20.83
C ARG A 216 15.11 -12.78 21.13
N TYR A 217 16.37 -12.90 20.75
CA TYR A 217 17.31 -11.79 20.81
C TYR A 217 17.14 -10.93 19.55
N LEU A 218 17.01 -9.62 19.74
CA LEU A 218 16.98 -8.63 18.69
C LEU A 218 18.28 -7.83 18.73
N PHE A 219 18.97 -7.78 17.59
CA PHE A 219 20.19 -7.01 17.42
C PHE A 219 19.93 -5.88 16.43
N ASP A 220 20.05 -4.64 16.88
CA ASP A 220 20.06 -3.46 16.01
C ASP A 220 21.50 -3.15 15.60
N VAL A 221 21.80 -3.39 14.32
CA VAL A 221 23.13 -3.28 13.74
C VAL A 221 23.11 -2.14 12.71
N ALA A 222 23.89 -1.10 12.95
CA ALA A 222 23.92 0.09 12.08
C ALA A 222 24.35 -0.23 10.64
N SER A 223 25.30 -1.15 10.48
CA SER A 223 25.69 -1.69 9.18
C SER A 223 26.29 -3.08 9.33
N LEU A 224 25.65 -4.08 8.72
CA LEU A 224 26.17 -5.45 8.69
C LEU A 224 27.31 -5.55 7.66
N PRO A 225 28.54 -5.93 8.06
CA PRO A 225 29.63 -6.11 7.10
C PRO A 225 29.32 -7.21 6.08
N GLU A 226 29.70 -6.99 4.81
CA GLU A 226 29.39 -7.91 3.72
C GLU A 226 29.88 -9.35 3.99
N ARG A 227 31.06 -9.49 4.61
CA ARG A 227 31.65 -10.77 5.03
C ARG A 227 30.76 -11.60 5.98
N MET A 228 29.83 -10.96 6.69
CA MET A 228 28.92 -11.63 7.62
C MET A 228 27.61 -12.08 6.96
N SER A 229 27.30 -11.56 5.76
CA SER A 229 26.07 -11.90 5.03
C SER A 229 25.90 -13.41 4.78
N PRO A 230 26.94 -14.18 4.39
CA PRO A 230 26.79 -15.62 4.20
C PRO A 230 26.40 -16.33 5.49
N MET A 231 27.10 -16.02 6.59
CA MET A 231 26.83 -16.60 7.91
C MET A 231 25.37 -16.38 8.31
N VAL A 232 24.93 -15.12 8.27
CA VAL A 232 23.57 -14.74 8.68
C VAL A 232 22.50 -15.40 7.82
N ARG A 233 22.77 -15.67 6.54
CA ARG A 233 21.83 -16.38 5.66
C ARG A 233 21.86 -17.90 5.84
N SER A 234 22.99 -18.47 6.26
CA SER A 234 23.17 -19.92 6.39
C SER A 234 22.88 -20.47 7.78
N THR A 235 22.91 -19.64 8.82
CA THR A 235 22.75 -20.07 10.21
C THR A 235 21.27 -20.26 10.55
N PRO A 236 20.79 -21.49 10.80
CA PRO A 236 19.41 -21.72 11.22
C PRO A 236 19.12 -21.02 12.55
N GLY A 237 17.93 -20.45 12.70
CA GLY A 237 17.55 -19.69 13.89
C GLY A 237 18.14 -18.27 13.95
N LEU A 238 18.86 -17.82 12.93
CA LEU A 238 19.30 -16.44 12.76
C LEU A 238 18.67 -15.86 11.49
N THR A 239 17.91 -14.79 11.63
CA THR A 239 17.26 -14.12 10.49
C THR A 239 17.69 -12.66 10.45
N ALA A 240 18.11 -12.17 9.29
CA ALA A 240 18.37 -10.75 9.08
C ALA A 240 17.25 -10.04 8.34
N PHE A 241 16.99 -8.80 8.74
CA PHE A 241 16.02 -7.91 8.17
C PHE A 241 16.68 -6.58 7.81
N ARG A 242 16.40 -6.08 6.61
CA ARG A 242 16.74 -4.71 6.20
C ARG A 242 15.68 -3.76 6.73
N VAL A 243 16.08 -2.72 7.46
CA VAL A 243 15.17 -1.63 7.82
C VAL A 243 14.87 -0.82 6.56
N VAL A 244 13.60 -0.82 6.12
CA VAL A 244 13.17 -0.17 4.86
C VAL A 244 12.57 1.21 5.10
N ALA A 245 11.95 1.40 6.27
CA ALA A 245 11.33 2.63 6.72
C ALA A 245 11.27 2.63 8.27
N PRO A 246 10.99 3.77 8.92
CA PRO A 246 10.77 3.80 10.38
C PRO A 246 9.69 2.79 10.79
N GLY A 247 10.03 1.92 11.74
CA GLY A 247 9.14 0.88 12.25
C GLY A 247 8.87 -0.29 11.29
N ILE A 248 9.62 -0.43 10.19
CA ILE A 248 9.43 -1.50 9.21
C ILE A 248 10.76 -2.11 8.78
N ALA A 249 10.86 -3.43 8.86
CA ALA A 249 11.98 -4.18 8.30
C ALA A 249 11.50 -5.40 7.49
N VAL A 250 12.26 -5.76 6.46
CA VAL A 250 11.95 -6.88 5.55
C VAL A 250 13.13 -7.84 5.50
N GLN A 251 12.86 -9.15 5.58
CA GLN A 251 13.89 -10.18 5.57
C GLN A 251 14.81 -10.07 4.34
N LEU A 252 16.11 -10.23 4.55
CA LEU A 252 17.09 -10.19 3.46
C LEU A 252 16.80 -11.29 2.43
N GLY A 253 16.89 -10.98 1.13
CA GLY A 253 16.53 -11.91 0.06
C GLY A 253 15.03 -11.93 -0.29
N TYR A 254 14.22 -11.09 0.34
CA TYR A 254 12.80 -10.94 0.05
C TYR A 254 12.42 -9.47 -0.09
N ARG A 255 11.43 -9.18 -0.92
CA ARG A 255 10.90 -7.84 -1.13
C ARG A 255 9.40 -7.84 -0.87
N HIS A 256 8.91 -6.83 -0.16
CA HIS A 256 7.47 -6.63 -0.04
C HIS A 256 6.86 -6.18 -1.39
N PRO A 257 5.69 -6.71 -1.83
CA PRO A 257 5.12 -6.39 -3.15
C PRO A 257 4.82 -4.89 -3.36
N ILE A 258 4.59 -4.17 -2.26
CA ILE A 258 4.36 -2.73 -2.22
C ILE A 258 5.57 -2.05 -1.59
N THR A 259 5.96 -0.88 -2.09
CA THR A 259 7.08 -0.10 -1.56
C THR A 259 6.71 0.51 -0.22
N LEU A 260 7.00 -0.20 0.88
CA LEU A 260 6.56 0.15 2.24
C LEU A 260 7.01 1.54 2.71
N ARG A 261 8.17 2.02 2.24
CA ARG A 261 8.66 3.39 2.53
C ARG A 261 7.70 4.48 2.06
N SER A 262 6.98 4.22 0.97
CA SER A 262 6.01 5.14 0.39
C SER A 262 4.63 5.02 1.06
N CYS A 263 4.48 4.17 2.07
CA CYS A 263 3.22 3.92 2.80
C CYS A 263 3.42 4.17 4.31
N PRO A 264 3.38 5.42 4.79
CA PRO A 264 3.57 5.73 6.21
C PRO A 264 2.33 5.40 7.04
N VAL A 265 1.91 4.13 7.06
CA VAL A 265 0.77 3.61 7.83
C VAL A 265 1.17 2.87 9.10
N PHE A 266 2.48 2.64 9.28
CA PHE A 266 3.03 1.93 10.44
C PHE A 266 3.59 2.92 11.46
N PRO A 267 3.38 2.69 12.77
CA PRO A 267 3.90 3.55 13.81
C PRO A 267 5.43 3.42 13.90
N SER A 268 6.11 4.52 14.19
CA SER A 268 7.58 4.56 14.30
C SER A 268 8.13 4.12 15.66
N GLN A 269 7.27 3.94 16.66
CA GLN A 269 7.67 3.54 18.02
C GLN A 269 8.01 2.05 18.13
N GLY A 270 7.33 1.23 17.31
CA GLY A 270 7.50 -0.21 17.25
C GLY A 270 8.29 -0.65 16.01
N MET A 271 8.19 -1.95 15.71
CA MET A 271 8.81 -2.55 14.54
C MET A 271 7.96 -3.68 13.97
N VAL A 272 7.72 -3.67 12.67
CA VAL A 272 7.08 -4.76 11.92
C VAL A 272 8.13 -5.45 11.07
N LEU A 273 8.33 -6.75 11.29
CA LEU A 273 9.30 -7.58 10.58
C LEU A 273 8.58 -8.50 9.58
N PHE A 274 8.71 -8.21 8.29
CA PHE A 274 8.14 -9.03 7.21
C PHE A 274 9.08 -10.18 6.85
N ARG A 275 8.54 -11.41 6.88
CA ARG A 275 9.27 -12.66 6.60
C ARG A 275 8.85 -13.29 5.28
N GLY A 276 9.77 -13.97 4.63
CA GLY A 276 9.61 -14.51 3.29
C GLY A 276 8.89 -15.87 3.19
N GLU A 277 8.84 -16.65 4.26
CA GLU A 277 8.32 -18.03 4.26
C GLU A 277 6.78 -18.10 4.42
N GLN A 278 6.05 -17.15 3.84
CA GLN A 278 4.58 -17.01 3.99
C GLN A 278 4.11 -17.01 5.46
N THR A 279 4.98 -16.62 6.38
CA THR A 279 4.65 -16.53 7.79
C THR A 279 4.10 -15.15 8.12
N GLU A 280 3.27 -15.07 9.15
CA GLU A 280 2.79 -13.78 9.64
C GLU A 280 3.97 -12.87 10.02
N PRO A 281 3.86 -11.55 9.75
CA PRO A 281 4.84 -10.57 10.19
C PRO A 281 5.00 -10.60 11.70
N LEU A 282 6.23 -10.46 12.18
CA LEU A 282 6.46 -10.28 13.62
C LEU A 282 6.26 -8.80 13.95
N VAL A 283 5.37 -8.52 14.89
CA VAL A 283 5.07 -7.15 15.33
C VAL A 283 5.63 -6.94 16.73
N LEU A 284 6.35 -5.84 16.90
CA LEU A 284 6.81 -5.32 18.19
C LEU A 284 6.17 -3.96 18.38
N ASP A 285 5.46 -3.78 19.50
CA ASP A 285 4.81 -2.50 19.82
C ASP A 285 5.84 -1.42 20.20
N THR A 286 6.96 -1.83 20.77
CA THR A 286 8.07 -0.93 21.15
C THR A 286 9.40 -1.64 20.95
N MET A 287 10.41 -0.91 20.48
CA MET A 287 11.77 -1.41 20.42
C MET A 287 12.36 -1.56 21.83
N PRO A 288 13.07 -2.67 22.14
CA PRO A 288 13.71 -2.88 23.42
C PRO A 288 14.92 -1.95 23.67
#